data_AF-A0AAW1XNA4-F1
#
_entry.id   AF-A0AAW1XNA4-F1
#
_cell.length_a   1.000
_cell.length_b   1.000
_cell.length_c   1.000
_cell.angle_alpha   90.00
_cell.angle_beta   90.00
_cell.angle_gamma   90.00
#
_symmetry.space_group_name_H-M   'P 1'
#
loop_
_entity.id
_entity.type
_entity.pdbx_description
1 polymer ?
#
loop_
_entity_poly.entity_id
_entity_poly.type
_entity_poly.pdbx_seq_one_letter_code
_entity_poly.pdbx_strand_id
1 'polypeptide(L)'
;MAATFWMMLTLALIPLVYGAGNNPEIQALDAFRKSLVDPDNRLRNWDTSLNNPCTWRFIGCDTHNRVIELSIWTEKLSGQLVPELAQLSALMRLTMS
;
A
#
# COMPACT_ATOMS: atom_id res chain seq x y z
N MET A 1 3.93 28.50 32.74
CA MET A 1 4.08 28.93 31.33
C MET A 1 5.16 28.16 30.56
N ALA A 2 6.17 27.55 31.22
CA ALA A 2 7.20 26.76 30.54
C ALA A 2 6.80 25.31 30.22
N ALA A 3 5.93 24.69 31.04
CA ALA A 3 5.54 23.28 30.89
C ALA A 3 4.72 22.99 29.61
N THR A 4 3.91 23.94 29.17
CA THR A 4 3.11 23.81 27.94
C THR A 4 3.98 23.89 26.69
N PHE A 5 5.09 24.63 26.74
CA PHE A 5 6.02 24.77 25.63
C PHE A 5 6.75 23.44 25.34
N TRP A 6 7.10 22.70 26.40
CA TRP A 6 7.70 21.38 26.31
C TRP A 6 6.73 20.33 25.78
N MET A 7 5.45 20.44 26.13
CA MET A 7 4.40 19.53 25.67
C MET A 7 4.05 19.70 24.19
N MET A 8 4.20 20.91 23.65
CA MET A 8 4.00 21.19 22.22
C MET A 8 5.21 20.76 21.38
N LEU A 9 6.42 20.84 21.94
CA LEU A 9 7.65 20.43 21.24
C LEU A 9 7.74 18.91 21.05
N THR A 10 7.19 18.13 21.99
CA THR A 10 7.15 16.66 21.87
C THR A 10 6.12 16.19 20.85
N LEU A 11 4.98 16.87 20.72
CA LEU A 11 3.94 16.51 19.73
C LEU A 11 4.40 16.76 18.27
N ALA A 12 5.29 17.74 18.06
CA ALA A 12 5.85 18.08 16.76
C ALA A 12 6.97 17.13 16.28
N LEU A 13 7.53 16.31 17.18
CA LEU A 13 8.62 15.37 16.90
C LEU A 13 8.18 13.92 16.83
N ILE A 14 6.88 13.62 16.99
CA ILE A 14 6.35 12.29 16.70
C ILE A 14 6.25 12.21 15.17
N PRO A 15 7.12 11.46 14.46
CA PRO A 15 6.75 11.04 13.13
C PRO A 15 5.41 10.33 13.27
N LEU A 16 4.38 10.82 12.57
CA LEU A 16 3.17 10.06 12.31
C LEU A 16 3.61 8.84 11.50
N VAL A 17 4.13 7.83 12.20
CA VAL A 17 4.28 6.48 11.70
C VAL A 17 2.86 5.94 11.63
N TYR A 18 2.11 6.41 10.63
CA TYR A 18 1.00 5.65 10.09
C TYR A 18 1.64 4.39 9.55
N GLY A 19 1.72 3.37 10.40
CA GLY A 19 2.30 2.09 10.04
C GLY A 19 1.53 1.56 8.85
N ALA A 20 2.13 1.64 7.66
CA ALA A 20 1.97 0.54 6.72
C ALA A 20 2.35 -0.70 7.53
N GLY A 21 1.41 -1.61 7.72
CA GLY A 21 1.61 -2.78 8.57
C GLY A 21 2.97 -3.42 8.29
N ASN A 22 3.59 -4.06 9.30
CA ASN A 22 4.88 -4.74 9.18
C ASN A 22 4.92 -5.87 8.11
N ASN A 23 3.85 -6.02 7.32
CA ASN A 23 3.76 -6.90 6.20
C ASN A 23 4.45 -6.27 4.97
N PRO A 24 5.54 -6.88 4.46
CA PRO A 24 6.25 -6.36 3.29
C PRO A 24 5.37 -6.34 2.03
N GLU A 25 4.38 -7.22 1.90
CA GLU A 25 3.44 -7.19 0.78
C GLU A 25 2.56 -5.93 0.81
N ILE A 26 2.13 -5.48 2.00
CA ILE A 26 1.38 -4.24 2.16
C ILE A 26 2.24 -3.04 1.76
N GLN A 27 3.51 -3.02 2.19
CA GLN A 27 4.45 -1.94 1.86
C GLN A 27 4.72 -1.87 0.36
N ALA A 28 4.95 -3.02 -0.28
CA ALA A 28 5.15 -3.12 -1.72
C ALA A 28 3.96 -2.63 -2.52
N LEU A 29 2.75 -3.08 -2.15
CA LEU A 29 1.53 -2.66 -2.81
C LEU A 29 1.20 -1.19 -2.55
N ASP A 30 1.50 -0.65 -1.37
CA ASP A 30 1.34 0.78 -1.08
C ASP A 30 2.32 1.66 -1.87
N ALA A 31 3.58 1.23 -1.98
CA ALA A 31 4.57 1.89 -2.83
C ALA A 31 4.10 1.91 -4.30
N PHE A 32 3.59 0.78 -4.78
CA PHE A 32 3.02 0.69 -6.12
C PHE A 32 1.77 1.56 -6.28
N ARG A 33 0.83 1.56 -5.34
CA ARG A 33 -0.34 2.45 -5.36
C ARG A 33 0.06 3.92 -5.48
N LYS A 34 1.08 4.34 -4.73
CA LYS A 34 1.59 5.72 -4.74
C LYS A 34 2.27 6.12 -6.05
N SER A 35 2.78 5.15 -6.82
CA SER A 35 3.36 5.43 -8.15
C SER A 35 2.32 5.54 -9.27
N LEU A 36 1.05 5.30 -8.96
CA LEU A 36 -0.05 5.33 -9.91
C LEU A 36 -0.86 6.62 -9.81
N VAL A 37 -1.29 7.10 -10.97
CA VAL A 37 -2.31 8.15 -11.11
C VAL A 37 -3.65 7.46 -11.28
N ASP A 38 -4.53 7.60 -10.29
CA ASP A 38 -5.84 6.96 -10.22
C ASP A 38 -6.96 8.02 -10.14
N PRO A 39 -7.35 8.63 -11.28
CA PRO A 39 -8.31 9.74 -11.31
C PRO A 39 -9.73 9.31 -10.90
N ASP A 40 -10.08 8.04 -11.10
CA ASP A 40 -11.40 7.49 -10.80
C ASP A 40 -11.45 6.79 -9.43
N ASN A 41 -10.37 6.86 -8.64
CA ASN A 41 -10.24 6.26 -7.31
C ASN A 41 -10.61 4.76 -7.30
N ARG A 42 -10.12 4.02 -8.30
CA ARG A 42 -10.34 2.58 -8.49
C ARG A 42 -9.67 1.75 -7.40
N LEU A 43 -8.57 2.25 -6.83
CA LEU A 43 -7.79 1.62 -5.76
C LEU A 43 -8.27 2.04 -4.36
N ARG A 44 -9.47 2.63 -4.21
CA ARG A 44 -9.96 3.17 -2.93
C ARG A 44 -9.93 2.20 -1.75
N ASN A 45 -10.12 0.90 -1.99
CA ASN A 45 -10.14 -0.11 -0.92
C ASN A 45 -8.75 -0.70 -0.61
N TRP A 46 -7.68 -0.15 -1.18
CA TRP A 46 -6.31 -0.46 -0.79
C TRP A 46 -6.01 0.30 0.50
N ASP A 47 -6.47 -0.29 1.61
CA ASP A 47 -6.35 0.29 2.94
C ASP A 47 -5.20 -0.38 3.68
N THR A 48 -4.10 0.36 3.84
CA THR A 48 -2.87 -0.10 4.49
C THR A 48 -3.01 -0.29 6.00
N SER A 49 -4.11 0.18 6.60
CA SER A 49 -4.45 -0.10 8.00
C SER A 49 -5.00 -1.52 8.18
N LEU A 50 -5.47 -2.15 7.10
CA LEU A 50 -5.90 -3.54 7.11
C LEU A 50 -4.68 -4.45 6.93
N ASN A 51 -4.52 -5.43 7.81
CA ASN A 51 -3.39 -6.36 7.78
C ASN A 51 -3.45 -7.44 6.68
N ASN A 52 -4.42 -7.38 5.76
CA ASN A 52 -4.63 -8.40 4.73
C ASN A 52 -4.90 -7.80 3.33
N PRO A 53 -3.88 -7.76 2.43
CA PRO A 53 -4.04 -7.23 1.08
C PRO A 53 -4.94 -8.10 0.18
N CYS A 54 -5.25 -9.35 0.57
CA CYS A 54 -6.16 -10.21 -0.20
C CYS A 54 -7.61 -9.73 -0.21
N THR A 55 -7.94 -8.74 0.64
CA THR A 55 -9.26 -8.08 0.64
C THR A 55 -9.32 -6.89 -0.33
N TRP A 56 -8.18 -6.51 -0.92
CA TRP A 56 -8.08 -5.37 -1.80
C TRP A 56 -8.55 -5.74 -3.21
N ARG A 57 -9.04 -4.73 -3.95
CA ARG A 57 -9.40 -4.95 -5.36
C ARG A 57 -8.15 -5.30 -6.15
N PHE A 58 -8.32 -6.13 -7.18
CA PHE A 58 -7.24 -6.46 -8.13
C PHE A 58 -6.13 -7.35 -7.54
N ILE A 59 -6.29 -7.82 -6.30
CA ILE A 59 -5.37 -8.74 -5.63
C ILE A 59 -5.98 -10.14 -5.56
N GLY A 60 -5.21 -11.13 -6.01
CA GLY A 60 -5.49 -12.55 -5.81
C GLY A 60 -4.46 -13.16 -4.87
N CYS A 61 -4.92 -14.03 -3.98
CA CYS A 61 -4.08 -14.71 -2.98
C CYS A 61 -4.21 -16.22 -3.02
N ASP A 62 -3.18 -16.90 -2.54
CA ASP A 62 -3.24 -18.34 -2.27
C ASP A 62 -3.96 -18.66 -0.93
N THR A 63 -4.05 -19.95 -0.60
CA THR A 63 -4.67 -20.44 0.64
C THR A 63 -3.93 -20.02 1.92
N HIS A 64 -2.71 -19.48 1.79
CA HIS A 64 -1.89 -18.99 2.89
C HIS A 64 -1.93 -17.46 3.00
N ASN A 65 -2.84 -16.78 2.29
CA ASN A 65 -2.97 -15.33 2.21
C ASN A 65 -1.72 -14.61 1.66
N ARG A 66 -0.94 -15.28 0.80
CA ARG A 66 0.15 -14.63 0.09
C ARG A 66 -0.35 -14.11 -1.25
N VAL A 67 0.08 -12.91 -1.63
CA VAL A 67 -0.29 -12.31 -2.91
C VAL A 67 0.35 -13.08 -4.06
N ILE A 68 -0.49 -13.69 -4.91
CA ILE A 68 -0.07 -14.46 -6.10
C ILE A 68 -0.46 -13.79 -7.42
N GLU A 69 -1.41 -12.85 -7.38
CA GLU A 69 -1.88 -12.14 -8.55
C GLU A 69 -2.13 -10.66 -8.24
N LEU A 70 -1.59 -9.79 -9.10
CA LEU A 70 -1.90 -8.37 -9.16
C LEU A 70 -2.34 -8.06 -10.59
N SER A 71 -3.64 -7.87 -10.80
CA SER A 71 -4.22 -7.70 -12.13
C SER A 71 -5.11 -6.47 -12.15
N ILE A 72 -4.62 -5.40 -12.78
CA ILE A 72 -5.30 -4.11 -12.88
C ILE A 72 -5.77 -3.93 -14.32
N TRP A 73 -7.08 -3.83 -14.52
CA TRP A 73 -7.71 -3.59 -15.83
C TRP A 73 -8.53 -2.29 -15.80
N THR A 74 -7.88 -1.13 -15.92
CA THR A 74 -8.61 0.15 -15.90
C THR A 74 -8.02 1.13 -16.90
N GLU A 75 -8.84 1.60 -17.84
CA GLU A 75 -8.44 2.46 -18.96
C GLU A 75 -7.89 3.85 -18.56
N LYS A 76 -7.97 4.22 -17.27
CA LYS A 76 -7.50 5.52 -16.77
C LYS A 76 -6.42 5.45 -15.70
N LEU A 77 -5.97 4.25 -15.30
CA LEU A 77 -4.79 4.18 -14.44
C LEU A 77 -3.54 4.34 -15.29
N SER A 78 -2.64 5.21 -14.86
CA SER A 78 -1.31 5.35 -15.46
C SER A 78 -0.24 5.43 -14.37
N GLY A 79 1.02 5.21 -14.72
CA GLY A 79 2.12 5.24 -13.75
C GLY A 79 3.22 4.27 -14.12
N GLN A 80 4.03 3.90 -13.13
CA GLN A 80 5.21 3.06 -13.33
C GLN A 80 5.25 1.91 -12.34
N LEU A 81 5.83 0.79 -12.79
CA LEU A 81 6.21 -0.30 -11.91
C LEU A 81 7.30 0.17 -10.96
N VAL A 82 7.24 -0.31 -9.72
CA VAL A 82 8.21 0.02 -8.68
C VAL A 82 8.97 -1.24 -8.25
N PRO A 83 10.27 -1.14 -7.91
CA PRO A 83 11.09 -2.30 -7.55
C PRO A 83 10.59 -3.02 -6.28
N GLU A 84 9.87 -2.34 -5.40
CA GLU A 84 9.28 -2.88 -4.18
C GLU A 84 8.31 -4.03 -4.47
N LEU A 85 7.72 -4.10 -5.67
CA LEU A 85 6.90 -5.24 -6.08
C LEU A 85 7.65 -6.58 -6.03
N ALA A 86 8.99 -6.57 -6.04
CA ALA A 86 9.81 -7.76 -5.82
C ALA A 86 9.62 -8.39 -4.42
N GLN A 87 9.06 -7.66 -3.45
CA GLN A 87 8.72 -8.19 -2.13
C GLN A 87 7.49 -9.12 -2.17
N LEU A 88 6.70 -9.11 -3.25
CA LEU A 88 5.61 -10.05 -3.49
C LEU A 88 6.19 -11.39 -3.95
N SER A 89 6.85 -12.10 -3.02
CA SER A 89 7.67 -13.30 -3.31
C SER A 89 6.89 -14.46 -3.92
N ALA A 90 5.57 -14.50 -3.72
CA ALA A 90 4.69 -15.52 -4.28
C ALA A 90 3.97 -15.07 -5.57
N LEU A 91 4.26 -13.86 -6.08
CA LEU A 91 3.58 -13.31 -7.25
C LEU A 91 3.85 -14.15 -8.49
N MET A 92 2.77 -14.66 -9.09
CA MET A 92 2.80 -15.48 -10.31
C MET A 92 2.27 -14.71 -11.52
N ARG A 93 1.33 -13.78 -11.31
CA ARG A 93 0.72 -13.00 -12.39
C ARG A 93 0.70 -11.52 -12.06
N LEU A 94 1.31 -10.75 -12.94
CA LEU A 94 1.21 -9.29 -12.96
C LEU A 94 0.60 -8.89 -14.31
N THR A 95 -0.51 -8.17 -14.29
CA THR A 95 -1.15 -7.69 -15.52
C THR A 95 -1.62 -6.25 -15.34
N MET A 96 -1.25 -5.41 -16.31
CA MET A 96 -1.69 -4.03 -16.43
C MET A 96 -2.16 -3.82 -17.87
N SER A 97 -3.44 -3.56 -18.05
CA SER A 97 -4.05 -3.30 -19.37
C SER A 97 -4.52 -1.88 -19.51
#